data_AF-A0A1H2ZGJ7-F1
#
_entry.id   AF-A0A1H2ZGJ7-F1
#
_cell.length_a   1.000
_cell.length_b   1.000
_cell.length_c   1.000
_cell.angle_alpha   90.00
_cell.angle_beta   90.00
_cell.angle_gamma   90.00
#
_symmetry.space_group_name_H-M   'P 1'
#
loop_
_entity.id
_entity.type
_entity.pdbx_description
1 polymer ?
#
loop_
_entity_poly.entity_id
_entity_poly.type
_entity_poly.pdbx_seq_one_letter_code
_entity_poly.pdbx_strand_id
1 'polypeptide(L)'
;MLFPTHLLVAALLGRVSRLSPLWLVVGTAVPDVVDKPLGAVGVTALYHSIGHSALLVVVALPLALSGRIGLSVAAGWALHLLLDTVHVVLNGRPGDAVFLFWPVVTPTDPLALPPGSFFVYYLWSPSFFLEVALWLTAVGLLARHVTGGEYASSRDRVD
;
A
#
# COMPACT_ATOMS: atom_id res chain seq x y z
N MET A 1 -7.22 -0.67 -2.04
CA MET A 1 -6.75 0.63 -2.59
C MET A 1 -6.01 0.38 -3.89
N LEU A 2 -5.72 1.39 -4.70
CA LEU A 2 -4.86 1.22 -5.87
C LEU A 2 -3.41 0.99 -5.44
N PHE A 3 -2.71 0.08 -6.14
CA PHE A 3 -1.31 -0.25 -5.89
C PHE A 3 -0.37 0.98 -5.79
N PRO A 4 -0.44 1.98 -6.71
CA PRO A 4 0.42 3.16 -6.61
C PRO A 4 0.26 3.93 -5.29
N THR A 5 -0.94 3.92 -4.72
CA THR A 5 -1.21 4.67 -3.49
C THR A 5 -0.58 4.02 -2.27
N HIS A 6 -0.51 2.69 -2.23
CA HIS A 6 0.28 1.98 -1.22
C HIS A 6 1.75 2.42 -1.25
N LEU A 7 2.35 2.50 -2.45
CA LEU A 7 3.75 2.91 -2.61
C LEU A 7 3.95 4.38 -2.20
N LEU A 8 3.01 5.27 -2.52
CA LEU A 8 3.05 6.66 -2.07
C LEU A 8 3.06 6.75 -0.55
N VAL A 9 2.14 6.05 0.14
CA VAL A 9 2.06 6.08 1.60
C VAL A 9 3.35 5.50 2.22
N ALA A 10 3.89 4.42 1.65
CA ALA A 10 5.16 3.84 2.08
C ALA A 10 6.33 4.84 1.93
N ALA A 11 6.40 5.56 0.81
CA ALA A 11 7.40 6.59 0.58
C ALA A 11 7.27 7.75 1.58
N LEU A 12 6.05 8.22 1.84
CA LEU A 12 5.77 9.27 2.84
C LEU A 12 6.15 8.81 4.26
N LEU A 13 5.79 7.58 4.64
CA LEU A 13 6.18 6.98 5.92
C LEU A 13 7.70 6.90 6.06
N GLY A 14 8.41 6.54 5.00
CA GLY A 14 9.87 6.52 4.97
C GLY A 14 10.49 7.90 5.18
N ARG A 15 9.82 8.99 4.78
CA ARG A 15 10.30 10.37 4.99
C ARG A 15 10.12 10.85 6.43
N VAL A 16 9.11 10.37 7.14
CA VAL A 16 8.78 10.81 8.51
C VAL A 16 9.21 9.83 9.59
N SER A 17 9.82 8.70 9.21
CA SER A 17 10.29 7.68 10.15
C SER A 17 11.80 7.46 10.04
N ARG A 18 12.32 6.55 10.87
CA ARG A 18 13.73 6.09 10.81
C ARG A 18 13.90 4.80 10.00
N LEU A 19 12.85 4.38 9.28
CA LEU A 19 12.84 3.19 8.44
C LEU A 19 13.42 3.52 7.06
N SER A 20 13.94 2.51 6.37
CA SER A 20 14.46 2.70 5.02
C SER A 20 13.30 2.89 4.04
N PRO A 21 13.21 4.02 3.31
CA PRO A 21 12.13 4.24 2.34
C PRO A 21 12.09 3.18 1.24
N LEU A 22 13.27 2.77 0.75
CA LEU A 22 13.38 1.72 -0.28
C LEU A 22 12.78 0.41 0.21
N TRP A 23 13.18 -0.05 1.40
CA TRP A 23 12.72 -1.33 1.93
C TRP A 23 11.27 -1.31 2.40
N LEU A 24 10.75 -0.15 2.82
CA LEU A 24 9.31 0.06 3.02
C LEU A 24 8.55 -0.15 1.71
N VAL A 25 8.94 0.51 0.62
CA VAL A 25 8.31 0.36 -0.70
C VAL A 25 8.37 -1.09 -1.18
N VAL A 26 9.53 -1.76 -1.01
CA VAL A 26 9.67 -3.18 -1.34
C VAL A 26 8.68 -4.02 -0.55
N GLY A 27 8.67 -3.91 0.78
CA GLY A 27 7.73 -4.66 1.62
C GLY A 27 6.27 -4.39 1.30
N THR A 28 5.93 -3.12 1.03
CA THR A 28 4.59 -2.71 0.60
C THR A 28 4.22 -3.27 -0.77
N ALA A 29 5.17 -3.49 -1.67
CA ALA A 29 4.86 -4.05 -3.00
C ALA A 29 4.63 -5.56 -2.99
N VAL A 30 5.20 -6.29 -2.01
CA VAL A 30 5.20 -7.75 -1.95
C VAL A 30 3.79 -8.37 -2.10
N PRO A 31 2.76 -7.95 -1.35
CA PRO A 31 1.45 -8.59 -1.43
C PRO A 31 0.87 -8.63 -2.85
N ASP A 32 0.89 -7.49 -3.54
CA ASP A 32 0.36 -7.38 -4.91
C ASP A 32 1.23 -8.07 -5.95
N VAL A 33 2.56 -7.98 -5.83
CA VAL A 33 3.48 -8.67 -6.76
C VAL A 33 3.35 -10.19 -6.64
N VAL A 34 2.94 -10.72 -5.49
CA VAL A 34 2.67 -12.14 -5.29
C VAL A 34 1.26 -12.49 -5.76
N ASP A 35 0.23 -11.86 -5.20
CA ASP A 35 -1.14 -12.34 -5.38
C ASP A 35 -1.74 -11.98 -6.74
N LYS A 36 -1.36 -10.83 -7.33
CA LYS A 36 -1.94 -10.43 -8.62
C LYS A 36 -1.54 -11.38 -9.76
N PRO A 37 -0.26 -11.77 -9.92
CA PRO A 37 0.11 -12.79 -10.89
C PRO A 37 -0.51 -14.16 -10.61
N LEU A 38 -0.53 -14.60 -9.35
CA LEU A 38 -1.13 -15.90 -8.98
C LEU A 38 -2.61 -15.97 -9.32
N GLY A 39 -3.37 -14.91 -9.05
CA GLY A 39 -4.77 -14.80 -9.45
C GLY A 39 -4.93 -14.75 -10.98
N ALA A 40 -4.07 -13.99 -11.67
CA ALA A 40 -4.15 -13.84 -13.12
C ALA A 40 -3.88 -15.15 -13.88
N VAL A 41 -2.99 -16.01 -13.38
CA VAL A 41 -2.71 -17.34 -13.96
C VAL A 41 -3.60 -18.44 -13.39
N GLY A 42 -4.56 -18.11 -12.50
CA GLY A 42 -5.52 -19.04 -11.94
C GLY A 42 -4.98 -19.99 -10.86
N VAL A 43 -3.80 -19.72 -10.29
CA VAL A 43 -3.26 -20.50 -9.16
C VAL A 43 -4.10 -20.26 -7.90
N THR A 44 -4.59 -19.03 -7.72
CA THR A 44 -5.55 -18.68 -6.67
C THR A 44 -6.83 -18.15 -7.30
N ALA A 45 -7.97 -18.42 -6.67
CA ALA A 45 -9.25 -17.87 -7.12
C ALA A 45 -9.41 -16.36 -6.79
N LEU A 46 -8.54 -15.81 -5.93
CA LEU A 46 -8.61 -14.46 -5.40
C LEU A 46 -7.33 -13.69 -5.72
N TYR A 47 -7.47 -12.38 -5.90
CA TYR A 47 -6.37 -11.41 -6.05
C TYR A 47 -5.83 -10.89 -4.70
N HIS A 48 -6.38 -11.41 -3.59
CA HIS A 48 -5.99 -11.20 -2.20
C HIS A 48 -5.91 -12.58 -1.55
N SER A 49 -4.71 -13.16 -1.48
CA SER A 49 -4.47 -14.54 -1.08
C SER A 49 -3.24 -14.67 -0.18
N ILE A 50 -2.16 -15.31 -0.65
CA ILE A 50 -0.95 -15.61 0.11
C ILE A 50 -0.29 -14.33 0.61
N GLY A 51 0.02 -13.40 -0.30
CA GLY A 51 0.72 -12.16 0.01
C GLY A 51 -0.04 -11.24 0.96
N HIS A 52 -1.38 -11.27 0.87
CA HIS A 52 -2.29 -10.49 1.71
C HIS A 52 -2.73 -11.23 2.99
N SER A 53 -2.25 -12.44 3.24
CA SER A 53 -2.61 -13.19 4.44
C SER A 53 -1.80 -12.73 5.63
N ALA A 54 -2.48 -12.32 6.71
CA ALA A 54 -1.87 -11.99 7.99
C ALA A 54 -1.18 -13.21 8.63
N LEU A 55 -1.45 -14.43 8.18
CA LEU A 55 -0.73 -15.63 8.60
C LEU A 55 0.77 -15.56 8.23
N LEU A 56 1.15 -14.77 7.22
CA LEU A 56 2.55 -14.47 6.91
C LEU A 56 3.27 -13.67 8.00
N VAL A 57 2.60 -13.30 9.10
CA VAL A 57 3.25 -12.77 10.30
C VAL A 57 4.35 -13.70 10.83
N VAL A 58 4.21 -15.02 10.63
CA VAL A 58 5.25 -16.00 11.01
C VAL A 58 6.58 -15.80 10.26
N VAL A 59 6.53 -15.17 9.08
CA VAL A 59 7.71 -14.78 8.28
C VAL A 59 8.08 -13.33 8.55
N ALA A 60 7.08 -12.44 8.60
CA ALA A 60 7.30 -11.00 8.78
C ALA A 60 7.91 -10.66 10.14
N LEU A 61 7.55 -11.39 11.21
CA LEU A 61 8.07 -11.13 12.55
C LEU A 61 9.57 -11.48 12.67
N PRO A 62 10.06 -12.67 12.30
CA PRO A 62 11.50 -12.94 12.25
C PRO A 62 12.26 -11.93 11.38
N LEU A 63 11.69 -11.54 10.23
CA LEU A 63 12.28 -10.52 9.37
C LEU A 63 12.38 -9.18 10.10
N ALA A 64 11.33 -8.75 10.80
CA ALA A 64 11.34 -7.52 11.61
C ALA A 64 12.43 -7.53 12.70
N LEU A 65 12.68 -8.69 13.30
CA LEU A 65 13.67 -8.87 14.36
C LEU A 65 15.11 -8.98 13.84
N SER A 66 15.31 -9.22 12.55
CA SER A 66 16.65 -9.38 11.93
C SER A 66 17.45 -8.07 11.83
N GLY A 67 16.79 -6.92 11.95
CA GLY A 67 17.43 -5.61 11.88
C GLY A 67 16.58 -4.57 11.17
N ARG A 68 17.14 -3.38 10.95
CA ARG A 68 16.41 -2.22 10.39
C ARG A 68 15.86 -2.45 8.99
N ILE A 69 16.60 -3.18 8.15
CA ILE A 69 16.16 -3.52 6.79
C ILE A 69 14.93 -4.42 6.87
N GLY A 70 15.04 -5.52 7.62
CA GLY A 70 13.93 -6.46 7.78
C GLY A 70 12.71 -5.82 8.46
N LEU A 71 12.91 -4.96 9.45
CA LEU A 71 11.84 -4.14 10.04
C LEU A 71 11.16 -3.24 9.01
N SER A 72 11.93 -2.62 8.11
CA SER A 72 11.36 -1.77 7.05
C SER A 72 10.51 -2.57 6.08
N VAL A 73 10.96 -3.78 5.69
CA VAL A 73 10.19 -4.69 4.82
C VAL A 73 8.91 -5.15 5.52
N ALA A 74 9.01 -5.64 6.76
CA ALA A 74 7.85 -6.10 7.53
C ALA A 74 6.83 -4.98 7.79
N ALA A 75 7.30 -3.77 8.09
CA ALA A 75 6.44 -2.61 8.25
C ALA A 75 5.76 -2.21 6.94
N GLY A 76 6.46 -2.29 5.80
CA GLY A 76 5.89 -2.03 4.49
C GLY A 76 4.79 -3.02 4.14
N TRP A 77 5.01 -4.32 4.42
CA TRP A 77 4.02 -5.36 4.24
C TRP A 77 2.79 -5.14 5.14
N ALA A 78 2.99 -4.85 6.42
CA ALA A 78 1.89 -4.57 7.35
C ALA A 78 1.10 -3.31 6.96
N LEU A 79 1.79 -2.28 6.46
CA LEU A 79 1.16 -1.08 5.93
C LEU A 79 0.25 -1.40 4.74
N HIS A 80 0.67 -2.30 3.84
CA HIS A 80 -0.16 -2.72 2.71
C HIS A 80 -1.47 -3.36 3.19
N LEU A 81 -1.37 -4.35 4.09
CA LEU A 81 -2.53 -5.02 4.69
C LEU A 81 -3.48 -4.04 5.37
N LEU A 82 -2.93 -3.09 6.12
CA LEU A 82 -3.70 -2.08 6.82
C LEU A 82 -4.47 -1.20 5.84
N LEU A 83 -3.81 -0.70 4.80
CA LEU A 83 -4.44 0.17 3.80
C LEU A 83 -5.55 -0.55 3.03
N ASP A 84 -5.36 -1.81 2.68
CA ASP A 84 -6.42 -2.61 2.04
C ASP A 84 -7.57 -2.95 3.00
N THR A 85 -7.28 -3.17 4.28
CA THR A 85 -8.34 -3.35 5.29
C THR A 85 -9.17 -2.08 5.46
N VAL A 86 -8.50 -0.93 5.59
CA VAL A 86 -9.17 0.38 5.67
C VAL A 86 -10.01 0.63 4.42
N HIS A 87 -9.46 0.31 3.24
CA HIS A 87 -10.15 0.45 1.97
C HIS A 87 -11.47 -0.34 1.90
N VAL A 88 -11.44 -1.64 2.23
CA VAL A 88 -12.66 -2.47 2.15
C VAL A 88 -13.71 -2.01 3.16
N VAL A 89 -13.28 -1.60 4.36
CA VAL A 89 -14.18 -1.05 5.39
C VAL A 89 -14.80 0.27 4.93
N LEU A 90 -13.99 1.22 4.45
CA LEU A 90 -14.47 2.53 3.98
C LEU A 90 -15.43 2.41 2.80
N ASN A 91 -15.26 1.38 1.97
CA ASN A 91 -16.16 1.09 0.84
C ASN A 91 -17.38 0.25 1.23
N GLY A 92 -17.67 0.09 2.52
CA GLY A 92 -18.88 -0.59 3.01
C GLY A 92 -18.83 -2.11 2.95
N ARG A 93 -17.63 -2.70 2.82
CA ARG A 93 -17.40 -4.15 2.71
C ARG A 93 -16.52 -4.68 3.85
N PRO A 94 -16.82 -4.40 5.14
CA PRO A 94 -15.97 -4.84 6.26
C PRO A 94 -15.87 -6.36 6.37
N GLY A 95 -16.88 -7.11 5.91
CA GLY A 95 -16.84 -8.57 5.84
C GLY A 95 -15.76 -9.11 4.91
N ASP A 96 -15.28 -8.33 3.95
CA ASP A 96 -14.21 -8.76 3.04
C ASP A 96 -12.84 -8.70 3.70
N ALA A 97 -12.67 -7.98 4.82
CA ALA A 97 -11.41 -7.94 5.58
C ALA A 97 -10.97 -9.32 6.09
N VAL A 98 -11.84 -10.33 6.04
CA VAL A 98 -11.48 -11.73 6.29
C VAL A 98 -10.44 -12.28 5.31
N PHE A 99 -10.12 -11.58 4.21
CA PHE A 99 -9.00 -11.91 3.33
C PHE A 99 -7.68 -12.07 4.12
N LEU A 100 -7.53 -11.36 5.24
CA LEU A 100 -6.38 -11.48 6.15
C LEU A 100 -6.17 -12.90 6.70
N PHE A 101 -7.22 -13.71 6.75
CA PHE A 101 -7.19 -15.08 7.26
C PHE A 101 -7.15 -16.15 6.17
N TRP A 102 -6.96 -15.75 4.91
CA TRP A 102 -6.78 -16.72 3.83
C TRP A 102 -5.59 -17.65 4.14
N PRO A 103 -5.66 -18.97 3.91
CA PRO A 103 -6.77 -19.72 3.28
C PRO A 103 -7.79 -20.29 4.27
N VAL A 104 -7.67 -19.99 5.56
CA VAL A 104 -8.55 -20.56 6.62
C VAL A 104 -9.99 -20.07 6.45
N VAL A 105 -10.14 -18.80 6.05
CA VAL A 105 -11.44 -18.18 5.75
C VAL A 105 -11.34 -17.45 4.41
N THR A 106 -12.42 -17.51 3.63
CA THR A 106 -12.60 -16.72 2.41
C THR A 106 -13.88 -15.88 2.53
N PRO A 107 -13.93 -14.68 1.94
CA PRO A 107 -15.17 -13.92 1.87
C PRO A 107 -16.26 -14.75 1.18
N THR A 108 -17.52 -14.61 1.62
CA THR A 108 -18.66 -15.34 1.05
C THR A 108 -19.05 -14.82 -0.33
N ASP A 109 -18.78 -13.54 -0.61
CA ASP A 109 -19.03 -12.87 -1.89
C ASP A 109 -17.83 -11.99 -2.27
N PRO A 110 -16.68 -12.59 -2.63
CA PRO A 110 -15.47 -11.85 -2.93
C PRO A 110 -15.63 -11.10 -4.26
N LEU A 111 -15.12 -9.87 -4.35
CA LEU A 111 -15.09 -9.12 -5.62
C LEU A 111 -14.41 -9.91 -6.74
N ALA A 112 -13.30 -10.61 -6.42
CA ALA A 112 -12.52 -11.43 -7.34
C ALA A 112 -12.19 -10.76 -8.69
N LEU A 113 -12.13 -9.42 -8.71
CA LEU A 113 -11.88 -8.65 -9.93
C LEU A 113 -10.38 -8.58 -10.24
N PRO A 114 -9.94 -8.84 -11.48
CA PRO A 114 -8.58 -8.51 -11.91
C PRO A 114 -8.31 -7.00 -11.83
N PRO A 115 -7.04 -6.57 -11.79
CA PRO A 115 -6.67 -5.17 -11.60
C PRO A 115 -7.36 -4.18 -12.55
N GLY A 116 -7.53 -4.55 -13.83
CA GLY A 116 -8.18 -3.70 -14.83
C GLY A 116 -9.66 -3.44 -14.56
N SER A 117 -10.44 -4.49 -14.27
CA SER A 117 -11.87 -4.33 -13.96
C SER A 117 -12.08 -3.76 -12.57
N PHE A 118 -11.20 -4.08 -11.62
CA PHE A 118 -11.18 -3.46 -10.30
C PHE A 118 -11.02 -1.94 -10.40
N PHE A 119 -10.12 -1.43 -11.26
CA PHE A 119 -9.95 0.01 -11.44
C PHE A 119 -11.26 0.71 -11.83
N VAL A 120 -12.03 0.14 -12.76
CA VAL A 120 -13.32 0.70 -13.18
C VAL A 120 -14.35 0.63 -12.07
N TYR A 121 -14.45 -0.52 -11.38
CA TYR A 121 -15.31 -0.69 -10.20
C TYR A 121 -14.96 0.30 -9.08
N TYR A 122 -13.67 0.63 -8.95
CA TYR A 122 -13.14 1.47 -7.89
C TYR A 122 -13.49 2.96 -8.04
N LEU A 123 -13.73 3.42 -9.27
CA LEU A 123 -14.07 4.81 -9.55
C LEU A 123 -15.30 5.23 -8.73
N TRP A 124 -15.24 6.46 -8.19
CA TRP A 124 -16.33 7.07 -7.42
C TRP A 124 -16.66 6.38 -6.08
N SER A 125 -15.88 5.39 -5.66
CA SER A 125 -15.98 4.85 -4.29
C SER A 125 -15.52 5.88 -3.24
N PRO A 126 -15.92 5.76 -1.96
CA PRO A 126 -15.39 6.62 -0.89
C PRO A 126 -13.87 6.63 -0.81
N SER A 127 -13.24 5.46 -0.93
CA SER A 127 -11.78 5.32 -0.98
C SER A 127 -11.17 6.06 -2.17
N PHE A 128 -11.82 6.09 -3.34
CA PHE A 128 -11.31 6.79 -4.51
C PHE A 128 -11.11 8.28 -4.22
N PHE A 129 -12.09 8.93 -3.60
CA PHE A 129 -11.96 10.34 -3.22
C PHE A 129 -10.88 10.57 -2.16
N LEU A 130 -10.73 9.64 -1.20
CA LEU A 130 -9.65 9.70 -0.21
C LEU A 130 -8.27 9.60 -0.87
N GLU A 131 -8.10 8.68 -1.82
CA GLU A 131 -6.86 8.55 -2.59
C GLU A 131 -6.56 9.81 -3.39
N VAL A 132 -7.55 10.38 -4.09
CA VAL A 132 -7.38 11.64 -4.83
C VAL A 132 -6.92 12.75 -3.88
N ALA A 133 -7.55 12.90 -2.72
CA ALA A 133 -7.15 13.91 -1.73
C ALA A 133 -5.71 13.70 -1.22
N LEU A 134 -5.32 12.44 -0.97
CA LEU A 134 -3.95 12.09 -0.57
C LEU A 134 -2.93 12.46 -1.66
N TRP A 135 -3.19 12.10 -2.91
CA TRP A 135 -2.32 12.41 -4.04
C TRP A 135 -2.18 13.92 -4.27
N LEU A 136 -3.29 14.67 -4.24
CA LEU A 136 -3.27 16.12 -4.37
C LEU A 136 -2.46 16.78 -3.24
N THR A 137 -2.60 16.27 -2.02
CA THR A 137 -1.83 16.74 -0.86
C THR A 137 -0.34 16.47 -1.06
N ALA A 138 0.03 15.26 -1.48
CA ALA A 138 1.43 14.89 -1.74
C ALA A 138 2.06 15.76 -2.84
N VAL A 139 1.35 15.98 -3.94
CA VAL A 139 1.78 16.85 -5.04
C VAL A 139 1.92 18.30 -4.56
N GLY A 140 0.95 18.81 -3.80
CA GLY A 140 0.99 20.16 -3.24
C GLY A 140 2.18 20.38 -2.31
N LEU A 141 2.50 19.41 -1.45
CA LEU A 141 3.68 19.45 -0.58
C LEU A 141 4.98 19.42 -1.39
N LEU A 142 5.06 18.57 -2.42
CA LEU A 142 6.22 18.51 -3.30
C LEU A 142 6.45 19.83 -4.04
N ALA A 143 5.40 20.42 -4.62
CA ALA A 143 5.48 21.69 -5.33
C ALA A 143 5.96 22.83 -4.39
N ARG A 144 5.47 22.87 -3.15
CA ARG A 144 5.93 23.84 -2.14
C ARG A 144 7.41 23.65 -1.78
N HIS A 145 7.88 22.40 -1.69
CA HIS A 145 9.27 22.11 -1.38
C HIS A 145 10.21 22.55 -2.51
N VAL A 146 9.84 22.28 -3.77
CA VAL A 146 10.64 22.67 -4.95
C VAL A 146 10.73 24.19 -5.08
N THR A 147 9.58 24.88 -5.04
CA THR A 147 9.51 26.35 -5.19
C THR A 147 10.18 27.09 -4.02
N GLY A 148 10.09 26.58 -2.79
CA GLY A 148 10.79 27.14 -1.64
C GLY A 148 12.31 26.99 -1.71
N GLY A 149 12.80 25.88 -2.27
CA GLY A 149 14.23 25.64 -2.49
C GLY A 149 14.84 26.55 -3.56
N GLU A 150 14.09 26.81 -4.64
CA GLU A 150 14.50 27.76 -5.68
C GLU A 150 14.59 29.20 -5.14
N TYR A 151 13.63 29.60 -4.31
CA TYR A 151 13.64 30.93 -3.69
C TYR A 151 14.84 31.13 -2.76
N ALA A 152 15.19 30.13 -1.95
CA ALA A 152 16.37 30.18 -1.07
C ALA A 152 17.67 30.23 -1.88
N SER A 153 17.81 29.36 -2.89
CA SER A 153 19.00 29.34 -3.76
C SER A 153 19.20 30.63 -4.58
N SER A 154 18.13 31.35 -4.92
CA SER A 154 18.22 32.64 -5.61
C SER A 154 18.74 33.76 -4.72
N ARG A 155 18.48 33.68 -3.41
CA ARG A 155 18.86 34.69 -2.42
C ARG A 155 20.35 34.63 -2.09
N ASP A 156 20.88 33.42 -1.94
CA ASP A 156 22.30 33.17 -1.65
C ASP A 156 23.25 33.49 -2.82
N ARG A 157 22.73 33.80 -4.02
CA ARG A 157 23.52 34.09 -5.22
C ARG A 157 23.67 35.60 -5.49
N VAL A 158 23.01 36.44 -4.69
CA VAL A 158 23.03 37.91 -4.82
C VAL A 158 23.92 38.56 -3.75
N ASP A 159 24.38 37.79 -2.76
CA ASP A 159 25.35 38.19 -1.74
C ASP A 159 26.77 37.67 -2.08
#